data_AF-A0A523TDI5-F1
#
_entry.id   AF-A0A523TDI5-F1
#
_cell.length_a   1.000
_cell.length_b   1.000
_cell.length_c   1.000
_cell.angle_alpha   90.00
_cell.angle_beta   90.00
_cell.angle_gamma   90.00
#
_symmetry.space_group_name_H-M   'P 1'
#
loop_
_entity.id
_entity.type
_entity.pdbx_description
1 polymer ?
#
loop_
_entity_poly.entity_id
_entity_poly.type
_entity_poly.pdbx_seq_one_letter_code
_entity_poly.pdbx_strand_id
1 'polypeptide(L)'
;PYPIPSYSEGGYDLLVTSWNLPLMDWNPEGLFETESTVPFGDNFYQYSSQDFDLAFDNYMQSYDPVARKSYAEEMQEILYNDLPQITIFYDQLCYPHDLNFDTNSWDEILWGNDDQSMENWSIPAQTEFHYAMPYGFSDFHIYTYSSSLAGRWLHQIYDGLAARNPLSPYNRAYTPNLAVLYTSLDGLTYNVLMNPIAKFADGHVLNASDVEYSYQLIIDSDLDAEDLWYWDNHVAVDSVTIIDEFEVDITFKTAYAFQDSILRLPIMPKHIWEGVSPQNHESQAGTWASTNPSKIMGAGPYYLYDYDTDTTLFIHLKRNDYYDDWSGVTPYFEDVYFRLYSSAQTALSAIVSGTIDMADGFYDFETNDLPGTVGYSLIGDGTLQELAINNNHPYLGTGELCPIAGAESAKHVRKAISHIIPRQQIIDNIMNGSGRLGVTACPSISYGFDESLEPHEFSIDLAKAEMEAAGFCYTDCTTTTEGFSLSLPLIFGITIFTTCMILLINKKKRKK
;
A
#
# COMPACT_ATOMS: atom_id res chain seq x y z
N PRO A 1 -0.53 -14.66 -5.87
CA PRO A 1 0.19 -14.84 -7.16
C PRO A 1 0.48 -16.33 -7.46
N TYR A 2 -0.28 -16.98 -8.35
CA TYR A 2 0.02 -18.32 -8.89
C TYR A 2 -0.44 -18.42 -10.36
N PRO A 3 0.28 -19.14 -11.25
CA PRO A 3 1.42 -20.02 -10.98
C PRO A 3 2.73 -19.49 -11.58
N ILE A 4 3.59 -18.89 -10.75
CA ILE A 4 5.03 -18.79 -11.08
C ILE A 4 5.56 -20.22 -11.02
N PRO A 5 6.07 -20.82 -12.13
CA PRO A 5 6.46 -22.21 -12.14
C PRO A 5 7.61 -22.45 -11.17
N SER A 6 7.49 -23.47 -10.33
CA SER A 6 8.64 -23.94 -9.54
C SER A 6 9.80 -24.33 -10.48
N TYR A 7 11.03 -24.34 -9.97
CA TYR A 7 12.19 -24.78 -10.77
C TYR A 7 11.98 -26.19 -11.36
N SER A 8 11.33 -27.08 -10.60
CA SER A 8 10.92 -28.43 -11.03
C SER A 8 9.93 -28.44 -12.20
N GLU A 9 9.09 -27.42 -12.34
CA GLU A 9 8.05 -27.30 -13.36
C GLU A 9 8.50 -26.50 -14.61
N GLY A 10 9.73 -26.01 -14.61
CA GLY A 10 10.29 -25.22 -15.71
C GLY A 10 10.98 -23.94 -15.24
N GLY A 11 10.68 -23.48 -14.03
CA GLY A 11 11.30 -22.34 -13.36
C GLY A 11 11.21 -21.01 -14.12
N TYR A 12 11.85 -20.00 -13.54
CA TYR A 12 12.24 -18.76 -14.19
C TYR A 12 13.70 -18.45 -13.83
N ASP A 13 14.40 -17.69 -14.68
CA ASP A 13 15.76 -17.20 -14.36
C ASP A 13 15.66 -15.82 -13.70
N LEU A 14 14.87 -14.94 -14.32
CA LEU A 14 14.51 -13.59 -13.88
C LEU A 14 13.03 -13.34 -14.22
N LEU A 15 12.33 -12.57 -13.40
CA LEU A 15 10.95 -12.15 -13.62
C LEU A 15 10.85 -10.63 -13.40
N VAL A 16 10.26 -9.91 -14.36
CA VAL A 16 9.84 -8.51 -14.12
C VAL A 16 8.51 -8.59 -13.37
N THR A 17 8.47 -8.09 -12.15
CA THR A 17 7.25 -8.09 -11.32
C THR A 17 7.10 -6.77 -10.62
N SER A 18 5.88 -6.46 -10.21
CA SER A 18 5.57 -5.28 -9.42
C SER A 18 4.90 -5.72 -8.14
N TRP A 19 5.23 -5.02 -7.05
CA TRP A 19 4.53 -5.14 -5.77
C TRP A 19 3.85 -3.83 -5.48
N ASN A 20 2.60 -3.89 -5.02
CA ASN A 20 1.96 -2.77 -4.37
C ASN A 20 1.97 -3.07 -2.87
N LEU A 21 2.81 -2.34 -2.14
CA LEU A 21 2.92 -2.39 -0.69
C LEU A 21 2.59 -0.98 -0.17
N PRO A 22 1.31 -0.58 -0.17
CA PRO A 22 0.87 0.77 0.17
C PRO A 22 1.02 1.06 1.68
N LEU A 23 1.61 0.11 2.41
CA LEU A 23 1.81 0.21 3.84
C LEU A 23 3.02 1.10 4.14
N MET A 24 2.74 2.19 4.83
CA MET A 24 3.77 3.02 5.46
C MET A 24 4.66 2.21 6.42
N ASP A 25 4.13 1.17 7.06
CA ASP A 25 4.94 0.20 7.78
C ASP A 25 5.27 -0.97 6.85
N TRP A 26 6.53 -1.07 6.44
CA TRP A 26 6.97 -2.11 5.52
C TRP A 26 6.90 -3.48 6.18
N ASN A 27 5.91 -4.29 5.80
CA ASN A 27 5.82 -5.69 6.21
C ASN A 27 6.26 -6.61 5.06
N PRO A 28 7.49 -7.17 5.09
CA PRO A 28 7.95 -8.11 4.07
C PRO A 28 7.52 -9.56 4.35
N GLU A 29 6.64 -9.81 5.33
CA GLU A 29 6.19 -11.15 5.71
C GLU A 29 5.76 -11.98 4.50
N GLY A 30 6.35 -13.17 4.38
CA GLY A 30 6.09 -14.10 3.29
C GLY A 30 7.00 -13.94 2.07
N LEU A 31 7.82 -12.89 1.96
CA LEU A 31 8.54 -12.56 0.72
C LEU A 31 9.98 -13.06 0.65
N PHE A 32 10.71 -13.09 1.76
CA PHE A 32 12.18 -13.29 1.74
C PHE A 32 12.65 -14.32 2.77
N GLU A 33 11.82 -14.63 3.75
CA GLU A 33 12.10 -15.58 4.81
C GLU A 33 12.26 -16.98 4.25
N THR A 34 13.21 -17.73 4.79
CA THR A 34 13.49 -19.10 4.34
C THR A 34 12.24 -19.99 4.42
N GLU A 35 11.44 -19.86 5.49
CA GLU A 35 10.24 -20.67 5.71
C GLU A 35 9.11 -20.36 4.72
N SER A 36 9.10 -19.15 4.17
CA SER A 36 8.11 -18.66 3.21
C SER A 36 8.42 -19.06 1.77
N THR A 37 9.46 -19.88 1.55
CA THR A 37 9.76 -20.43 0.21
C THR A 37 8.54 -21.17 -0.33
N VAL A 38 8.16 -20.90 -1.58
CA VAL A 38 7.04 -21.57 -2.25
C VAL A 38 7.12 -23.10 -2.08
N PRO A 39 6.01 -23.79 -1.75
CA PRO A 39 4.62 -23.33 -1.79
C PRO A 39 4.08 -22.75 -0.47
N PHE A 40 4.93 -22.46 0.52
CA PHE A 40 4.47 -22.07 1.87
C PHE A 40 4.25 -20.57 2.05
N GLY A 41 4.82 -19.74 1.18
CA GLY A 41 4.62 -18.30 1.11
C GLY A 41 4.94 -17.75 -0.28
N ASP A 42 5.15 -16.44 -0.37
CA ASP A 42 5.41 -15.69 -1.61
C ASP A 42 6.91 -15.49 -1.90
N ASN A 43 7.82 -16.18 -1.19
CA ASN A 43 9.25 -16.21 -1.51
C ASN A 43 9.48 -17.11 -2.75
N PHE A 44 8.97 -16.66 -3.89
CA PHE A 44 9.25 -17.25 -5.18
C PHE A 44 10.70 -17.03 -5.60
N TYR A 45 11.39 -16.03 -5.02
CA TYR A 45 12.82 -15.75 -5.22
C TYR A 45 13.72 -16.94 -4.86
N GLN A 46 13.23 -17.91 -4.08
CA GLN A 46 14.04 -19.01 -3.53
C GLN A 46 15.19 -18.48 -2.65
N TYR A 47 15.00 -17.31 -2.04
CA TYR A 47 16.01 -16.68 -1.21
C TYR A 47 16.03 -17.32 0.18
N SER A 48 17.20 -17.43 0.78
CA SER A 48 17.38 -17.96 2.12
C SER A 48 18.62 -17.34 2.74
N SER A 49 18.44 -16.71 3.90
CA SER A 49 19.52 -16.07 4.65
C SER A 49 19.19 -16.09 6.13
N GLN A 50 20.06 -16.71 6.93
CA GLN A 50 19.87 -16.77 8.38
C GLN A 50 19.92 -15.36 9.01
N ASP A 51 20.74 -14.47 8.47
CA ASP A 51 20.85 -13.09 8.96
C ASP A 51 19.56 -12.32 8.67
N PHE A 52 18.97 -12.53 7.47
CA PHE A 52 17.68 -11.94 7.13
C PHE A 52 16.57 -12.49 8.03
N ASP A 53 16.48 -13.82 8.17
CA ASP A 53 15.46 -14.46 9.00
C ASP A 53 15.52 -13.95 10.46
N LEU A 54 16.73 -13.76 11.02
CA LEU A 54 16.91 -13.22 12.37
C LEU A 54 16.51 -11.74 12.46
N ALA A 55 16.90 -10.90 11.49
CA ALA A 55 16.51 -9.50 11.46
C ALA A 55 14.99 -9.34 11.33
N PHE A 56 14.36 -10.17 10.50
CA PHE A 56 12.92 -10.25 10.33
C PHE A 56 12.19 -10.67 11.61
N ASP A 57 12.65 -11.73 12.29
CA ASP A 57 12.08 -12.16 13.57
C ASP A 57 12.12 -11.04 14.62
N ASN A 58 13.25 -10.34 14.72
CA ASN A 58 13.40 -9.21 15.63
C ASN A 58 12.50 -8.03 15.23
N TYR A 59 12.36 -7.75 13.94
CA TYR A 59 11.48 -6.73 13.40
C TYR A 59 10.02 -6.99 13.79
N MET A 60 9.53 -8.22 13.55
CA MET A 60 8.13 -8.61 13.81
C MET A 60 7.78 -8.66 15.30
N GLN A 61 8.77 -8.90 16.18
CA GLN A 61 8.56 -9.00 17.63
C GLN A 61 8.83 -7.69 18.40
N SER A 62 9.38 -6.66 17.74
CA SER A 62 9.79 -5.42 18.43
C SER A 62 8.67 -4.39 18.56
N TYR A 63 8.18 -4.20 19.78
CA TYR A 63 7.23 -3.13 20.14
C TYR A 63 7.86 -1.74 20.26
N ASP A 64 9.20 -1.65 20.35
CA ASP A 64 9.90 -0.36 20.33
C ASP A 64 10.04 0.12 18.88
N PRO A 65 9.41 1.24 18.48
CA PRO A 65 9.47 1.74 17.12
C PRO A 65 10.91 2.08 16.67
N VAL A 66 11.79 2.49 17.58
CA VAL A 66 13.18 2.83 17.26
C VAL A 66 13.98 1.57 16.93
N ALA A 67 13.87 0.54 17.79
CA ALA A 67 14.51 -0.75 17.54
C ALA A 67 13.95 -1.41 16.27
N ARG A 68 12.62 -1.35 16.09
CA ARG A 68 11.95 -1.89 14.90
C ARG A 68 12.44 -1.22 13.61
N LYS A 69 12.61 0.11 13.60
CA LYS A 69 13.21 0.81 12.45
C LYS A 69 14.62 0.29 12.15
N SER A 70 15.45 0.12 13.17
CA SER A 70 16.82 -0.40 13.00
C SER A 70 16.84 -1.80 12.38
N TYR A 71 15.90 -2.69 12.74
CA TYR A 71 15.81 -4.02 12.12
C TYR A 71 15.31 -3.94 10.67
N ALA A 72 14.43 -2.98 10.34
CA ALA A 72 14.05 -2.72 8.94
C ALA A 72 15.23 -2.24 8.09
N GLU A 73 16.07 -1.36 8.64
CA GLU A 73 17.31 -0.90 7.99
C GLU A 73 18.28 -2.08 7.80
N GLU A 74 18.48 -2.93 8.81
CA GLU A 74 19.31 -4.14 8.73
C GLU A 74 18.81 -5.12 7.64
N MET A 75 17.50 -5.39 7.60
CA MET A 75 16.91 -6.21 6.53
C MET A 75 17.17 -5.62 5.14
N GLN A 76 17.02 -4.30 4.98
CA GLN A 76 17.30 -3.62 3.71
C GLN A 76 18.76 -3.71 3.33
N GLU A 77 19.70 -3.52 4.27
CA GLU A 77 21.14 -3.65 4.01
C GLU A 77 21.49 -5.08 3.53
N ILE A 78 20.90 -6.10 4.15
CA ILE A 78 21.08 -7.50 3.73
C ILE A 78 20.56 -7.69 2.29
N LEU A 79 19.32 -7.28 2.01
CA LEU A 79 18.71 -7.41 0.68
C LEU A 79 19.44 -6.56 -0.38
N TYR A 80 19.96 -5.39 0.00
CA TYR A 80 20.73 -4.50 -0.88
C TYR A 80 22.07 -5.12 -1.28
N ASN A 81 22.72 -5.82 -0.35
CA ASN A 81 23.98 -6.51 -0.61
C ASN A 81 23.80 -7.82 -1.37
N ASP A 82 22.75 -8.58 -1.04
CA ASP A 82 22.48 -9.88 -1.62
C ASP A 82 21.71 -9.79 -2.94
N LEU A 83 20.89 -8.76 -3.15
CA LEU A 83 20.06 -8.56 -4.35
C LEU A 83 19.25 -9.80 -4.77
N PRO A 84 18.48 -10.46 -3.89
CA PRO A 84 17.57 -11.52 -4.34
C PRO A 84 16.50 -11.01 -5.31
N GLN A 85 16.28 -9.69 -5.30
CA GLN A 85 15.58 -8.93 -6.31
C GLN A 85 16.36 -7.65 -6.62
N ILE A 86 16.09 -7.01 -7.76
CA ILE A 86 16.65 -5.71 -8.12
C ILE A 86 15.52 -4.72 -8.40
N THR A 87 15.33 -3.75 -7.50
CA THR A 87 14.33 -2.70 -7.65
C THR A 87 14.76 -1.73 -8.75
N ILE A 88 13.84 -1.44 -9.67
CA ILE A 88 14.06 -0.56 -10.82
C ILE A 88 13.62 0.87 -10.47
N PHE A 89 12.36 1.05 -10.08
CA PHE A 89 11.79 2.32 -9.65
C PHE A 89 10.64 2.09 -8.66
N TYR A 90 10.34 3.13 -7.88
CA TYR A 90 9.10 3.27 -7.12
C TYR A 90 8.15 4.15 -7.94
N ASP A 91 6.91 3.72 -8.09
CA ASP A 91 5.93 4.46 -8.88
C ASP A 91 5.50 5.75 -8.17
N GLN A 92 5.03 6.73 -8.94
CA GLN A 92 4.39 7.91 -8.42
C GLN A 92 3.16 8.29 -9.25
N LEU A 93 2.02 8.41 -8.60
CA LEU A 93 0.79 8.86 -9.22
C LEU A 93 0.72 10.39 -9.23
N CYS A 94 0.21 10.96 -10.32
CA CYS A 94 0.06 12.40 -10.49
C CYS A 94 -1.36 12.83 -10.13
N TYR A 95 -1.48 13.69 -9.11
CA TYR A 95 -2.76 14.27 -8.65
C TYR A 95 -2.81 15.74 -9.04
N PRO A 96 -3.48 16.10 -10.15
CA PRO A 96 -3.66 17.50 -10.52
C PRO A 96 -4.75 18.13 -9.66
N HIS A 97 -4.54 19.37 -9.24
CA HIS A 97 -5.42 20.10 -8.34
C HIS A 97 -5.47 21.60 -8.64
N ASP A 98 -6.45 22.28 -8.04
CA ASP A 98 -6.57 23.74 -8.08
C ASP A 98 -5.28 24.39 -7.54
N LEU A 99 -4.86 25.49 -8.16
CA LEU A 99 -3.65 26.22 -7.77
C LEU A 99 -3.74 26.84 -6.37
N ASN A 100 -4.95 27.06 -5.86
CA ASN A 100 -5.21 27.63 -4.54
C ASN A 100 -5.46 26.57 -3.48
N PHE A 101 -5.41 25.27 -3.83
CA PHE A 101 -5.44 24.18 -2.85
C PHE A 101 -4.25 24.31 -1.90
N ASP A 102 -4.53 24.36 -0.60
CA ASP A 102 -3.48 24.43 0.41
C ASP A 102 -2.83 23.06 0.56
N THR A 103 -1.73 22.84 -0.15
CA THR A 103 -0.99 21.58 -0.10
C THR A 103 -0.37 21.29 1.27
N ASN A 104 -0.33 22.25 2.21
CA ASN A 104 0.09 21.96 3.60
C ASN A 104 -1.04 21.37 4.45
N SER A 105 -2.27 21.44 3.96
CA SER A 105 -3.46 20.91 4.62
C SER A 105 -3.76 19.45 4.24
N TRP A 106 -2.93 18.92 3.35
CA TRP A 106 -3.01 17.61 2.74
C TRP A 106 -1.73 16.84 3.01
N ASP A 107 -1.84 15.55 3.32
CA ASP A 107 -0.71 14.65 3.38
C ASP A 107 -0.81 13.69 2.20
N GLU A 108 0.02 13.94 1.19
CA GLU A 108 -0.04 13.23 -0.07
C GLU A 108 0.12 11.71 0.10
N ILE A 109 0.99 11.27 1.00
CA ILE A 109 1.26 9.84 1.24
C ILE A 109 0.07 9.19 1.94
N LEU A 110 -0.48 9.82 2.98
CA LEU A 110 -1.63 9.25 3.67
C LEU A 110 -2.87 9.22 2.77
N TRP A 111 -3.07 10.26 1.97
CA TRP A 111 -4.11 10.25 0.94
C TRP A 111 -3.91 9.10 -0.02
N GLY A 112 -2.71 8.93 -0.58
CA GLY A 112 -2.36 7.84 -1.51
C GLY A 112 -2.74 6.44 -1.01
N ASN A 113 -2.76 6.23 0.31
CA ASN A 113 -2.98 4.94 0.97
C ASN A 113 -4.31 4.85 1.73
N ASP A 114 -5.26 5.75 1.46
CA ASP A 114 -6.59 5.80 2.10
C ASP A 114 -6.53 5.94 3.65
N ASP A 115 -5.43 6.48 4.19
CA ASP A 115 -5.15 6.66 5.62
C ASP A 115 -5.33 8.14 6.08
N GLN A 116 -5.89 9.00 5.23
CA GLN A 116 -6.25 10.38 5.56
C GLN A 116 -7.64 10.74 5.05
N SER A 117 -8.40 11.45 5.88
CA SER A 117 -9.62 12.14 5.48
C SER A 117 -9.39 13.62 5.12
N MET A 118 -10.41 14.27 4.54
CA MET A 118 -10.35 15.65 4.08
C MET A 118 -10.63 16.68 5.19
N GLU A 119 -10.59 16.30 6.47
CA GLU A 119 -10.96 17.16 7.60
C GLU A 119 -10.08 18.39 7.76
N ASN A 120 -8.83 18.31 7.29
CA ASN A 120 -7.89 19.43 7.35
C ASN A 120 -7.81 20.23 6.04
N TRP A 121 -8.33 19.68 4.93
CA TRP A 121 -8.12 20.24 3.59
C TRP A 121 -8.77 21.62 3.43
N SER A 122 -8.19 22.49 2.61
CA SER A 122 -8.82 23.79 2.32
C SER A 122 -8.45 24.39 0.96
N ILE A 123 -9.42 25.15 0.41
CA ILE A 123 -9.23 26.10 -0.69
C ILE A 123 -9.81 27.43 -0.20
N PRO A 124 -9.03 28.52 -0.10
CA PRO A 124 -9.51 29.77 0.47
C PRO A 124 -10.78 30.30 -0.21
N ALA A 125 -11.79 30.63 0.61
CA ALA A 125 -13.08 31.20 0.21
C ALA A 125 -14.04 30.24 -0.53
N GLN A 126 -13.81 28.93 -0.41
CA GLN A 126 -14.64 27.89 -1.02
C GLN A 126 -15.18 26.94 0.06
N THR A 127 -16.46 26.59 0.00
CA THR A 127 -17.12 25.73 1.00
C THR A 127 -17.45 24.35 0.47
N GLU A 128 -17.35 24.13 -0.84
CA GLU A 128 -17.62 22.86 -1.50
C GLU A 128 -16.32 22.35 -2.14
N PHE A 129 -16.05 21.06 -2.09
CA PHE A 129 -14.89 20.45 -2.76
C PHE A 129 -15.34 19.41 -3.78
N HIS A 130 -14.74 19.41 -4.96
CA HIS A 130 -15.11 18.59 -6.09
C HIS A 130 -13.92 17.74 -6.55
N TYR A 131 -14.01 16.44 -6.30
CA TYR A 131 -12.99 15.45 -6.62
C TYR A 131 -13.41 14.58 -7.80
N ALA A 132 -12.58 14.47 -8.83
CA ALA A 132 -12.86 13.62 -9.98
C ALA A 132 -12.32 12.20 -9.80
N MET A 133 -13.18 11.23 -10.12
CA MET A 133 -12.93 9.80 -10.04
C MET A 133 -13.00 9.12 -11.43
N PRO A 134 -12.03 8.28 -11.80
CA PRO A 134 -11.97 7.66 -13.13
C PRO A 134 -13.02 6.57 -13.37
N TYR A 135 -13.58 6.01 -12.30
CA TYR A 135 -14.55 4.91 -12.35
C TYR A 135 -15.80 5.20 -11.53
N GLY A 136 -16.90 4.52 -11.88
CA GLY A 136 -18.18 4.69 -11.21
C GLY A 136 -18.20 4.12 -9.79
N PHE A 137 -19.26 4.44 -9.07
CA PHE A 137 -19.49 4.00 -7.69
C PHE A 137 -20.28 2.68 -7.70
N SER A 138 -19.65 1.59 -7.26
CA SER A 138 -20.27 0.27 -7.13
C SER A 138 -20.28 -0.27 -5.71
N ASP A 139 -19.35 0.22 -4.88
CA ASP A 139 -19.09 -0.34 -3.56
C ASP A 139 -19.43 0.70 -2.50
N PHE A 140 -20.27 0.34 -1.52
CA PHE A 140 -20.86 1.27 -0.55
C PHE A 140 -20.67 0.83 0.90
N HIS A 141 -20.02 -0.31 1.13
CA HIS A 141 -19.76 -0.82 2.46
C HIS A 141 -18.25 -0.88 2.75
N ILE A 142 -17.87 -0.36 3.91
CA ILE A 142 -16.46 -0.08 4.27
C ILE A 142 -15.60 -1.35 4.42
N TYR A 143 -16.19 -2.51 4.65
CA TYR A 143 -15.43 -3.76 4.82
C TYR A 143 -15.37 -4.65 3.58
N THR A 144 -16.21 -4.38 2.58
CA THR A 144 -16.43 -5.28 1.43
C THR A 144 -16.20 -4.59 0.09
N TYR A 145 -15.72 -3.34 0.12
CA TYR A 145 -15.34 -2.66 -1.11
C TYR A 145 -14.15 -3.36 -1.74
N SER A 146 -14.17 -3.47 -3.07
CA SER A 146 -13.13 -4.14 -3.87
C SER A 146 -12.25 -3.16 -4.63
N SER A 147 -12.64 -1.88 -4.64
CA SER A 147 -11.97 -0.79 -5.33
C SER A 147 -11.36 0.18 -4.33
N SER A 148 -10.05 0.44 -4.42
CA SER A 148 -9.38 1.50 -3.63
C SER A 148 -10.04 2.87 -3.81
N LEU A 149 -10.64 3.12 -4.97
CA LEU A 149 -11.39 4.35 -5.22
C LEU A 149 -12.69 4.44 -4.41
N ALA A 150 -13.32 3.32 -4.06
CA ALA A 150 -14.43 3.36 -3.10
C ALA A 150 -13.92 3.72 -1.70
N GLY A 151 -12.74 3.20 -1.32
CA GLY A 151 -12.01 3.59 -0.11
C GLY A 151 -11.90 5.12 0.05
N ARG A 152 -11.54 5.85 -1.02
CA ARG A 152 -11.37 7.31 -1.01
C ARG A 152 -12.52 8.07 -0.35
N TRP A 153 -13.76 7.67 -0.62
CA TRP A 153 -14.94 8.36 -0.09
C TRP A 153 -15.49 7.65 1.16
N LEU A 154 -15.35 6.33 1.28
CA LEU A 154 -15.81 5.58 2.45
C LEU A 154 -14.99 5.91 3.71
N HIS A 155 -13.66 6.09 3.59
CA HIS A 155 -12.80 6.51 4.70
C HIS A 155 -13.01 7.97 5.14
N GLN A 156 -13.86 8.73 4.44
CA GLN A 156 -14.34 10.04 4.92
C GLN A 156 -15.50 9.91 5.91
N ILE A 157 -16.12 8.73 5.96
CA ILE A 157 -17.35 8.45 6.70
C ILE A 157 -17.06 7.67 7.99
N TYR A 158 -16.10 6.76 7.96
CA TYR A 158 -15.81 5.85 9.07
C TYR A 158 -14.40 6.08 9.59
N ASP A 159 -14.25 5.98 10.91
CA ASP A 159 -12.98 6.19 11.63
C ASP A 159 -12.66 4.98 12.50
N GLY A 160 -11.37 4.75 12.74
CA GLY A 160 -10.87 3.71 13.64
C GLY A 160 -10.55 4.18 15.06
N LEU A 161 -10.20 3.25 15.94
CA LEU A 161 -9.75 3.54 17.30
C LEU A 161 -8.40 4.27 17.32
N ALA A 162 -7.55 3.94 16.36
CA ALA A 162 -6.32 4.65 16.04
C ALA A 162 -6.37 5.18 14.60
N ALA A 163 -5.60 6.22 14.32
CA ALA A 163 -5.38 6.75 12.97
C ALA A 163 -3.93 7.21 12.82
N ARG A 164 -3.45 7.32 11.58
CA ARG A 164 -2.18 8.01 11.33
C ARG A 164 -2.41 9.52 11.45
N ASN A 165 -1.47 10.21 12.08
CA ASN A 165 -1.60 11.66 12.25
C ASN A 165 -0.86 12.41 11.12
N PRO A 166 -1.57 13.05 10.17
CA PRO A 166 -0.96 13.79 9.05
C PRO A 166 -0.09 14.96 9.49
N LEU A 167 -0.34 15.50 10.69
CA LEU A 167 0.38 16.65 11.25
C LEU A 167 1.50 16.22 12.22
N SER A 168 1.77 14.91 12.34
CA SER A 168 2.76 14.41 13.28
C SER A 168 4.18 14.79 12.87
N PRO A 169 4.99 15.39 13.78
CA PRO A 169 6.42 15.62 13.53
C PRO A 169 7.22 14.31 13.50
N TYR A 170 6.59 13.17 13.82
CA TYR A 170 7.20 11.84 13.83
C TYR A 170 6.79 11.00 12.61
N ASN A 171 6.71 11.63 11.44
CA ASN A 171 6.46 10.97 10.15
C ASN A 171 5.18 10.10 10.14
N ARG A 172 4.02 10.72 10.39
CA ARG A 172 2.68 10.08 10.30
C ARG A 172 2.52 8.85 11.21
N ALA A 173 3.14 8.89 12.37
CA ALA A 173 2.96 7.89 13.42
C ALA A 173 1.48 7.75 13.81
N TYR A 174 1.09 6.56 14.23
CA TYR A 174 -0.23 6.30 14.76
C TYR A 174 -0.48 7.08 16.05
N THR A 175 -1.70 7.57 16.20
CA THR A 175 -2.21 8.20 17.41
C THR A 175 -3.60 7.68 17.74
N PRO A 176 -4.02 7.72 19.01
CA PRO A 176 -5.43 7.51 19.36
C PRO A 176 -6.33 8.46 18.56
N ASN A 177 -7.46 7.93 18.06
CA ASN A 177 -8.50 8.67 17.35
C ASN A 177 -9.84 8.53 18.10
N LEU A 178 -10.68 7.54 17.75
CA LEU A 178 -11.88 7.23 18.55
C LEU A 178 -11.53 6.68 19.95
N ALA A 179 -10.31 6.16 20.12
CA ALA A 179 -9.73 5.90 21.44
C ALA A 179 -9.10 7.16 22.05
N VAL A 180 -9.16 7.28 23.37
CA VAL A 180 -8.36 8.25 24.15
C VAL A 180 -7.00 7.66 24.48
N LEU A 181 -6.96 6.36 24.78
CA LEU A 181 -5.76 5.63 25.15
C LEU A 181 -5.96 4.15 24.85
N TYR A 182 -4.91 3.47 24.43
CA TYR A 182 -4.83 2.02 24.43
C TYR A 182 -3.48 1.57 25.00
N THR A 183 -3.48 0.49 25.76
CA THR A 183 -2.26 -0.07 26.38
C THR A 183 -2.30 -1.59 26.36
N SER A 184 -1.13 -2.21 26.31
CA SER A 184 -0.98 -3.65 26.49
C SER A 184 0.24 -3.95 27.36
N LEU A 185 0.17 -5.04 28.13
CA LEU A 185 1.28 -5.54 28.94
C LEU A 185 2.02 -6.71 28.29
N ASP A 186 1.36 -7.42 27.37
CA ASP A 186 1.84 -8.66 26.76
C ASP A 186 1.87 -8.62 25.22
N GLY A 187 1.37 -7.52 24.63
CA GLY A 187 1.23 -7.34 23.19
C GLY A 187 0.14 -8.21 22.55
N LEU A 188 -0.61 -8.97 23.37
CA LEU A 188 -1.66 -9.89 22.96
C LEU A 188 -3.04 -9.31 23.22
N THR A 189 -3.25 -8.74 24.40
CA THR A 189 -4.52 -8.08 24.77
C THR A 189 -4.29 -6.59 24.99
N TYR A 190 -5.07 -5.77 24.29
CA TYR A 190 -5.04 -4.32 24.37
C TYR A 190 -6.27 -3.83 25.10
N ASN A 191 -6.06 -3.18 26.24
CA ASN A 191 -7.10 -2.42 26.92
C ASN A 191 -7.23 -1.07 26.22
N VAL A 192 -8.42 -0.77 25.70
CA VAL A 192 -8.75 0.43 24.94
C VAL A 192 -9.79 1.23 25.70
N LEU A 193 -9.43 2.46 26.05
CA LEU A 193 -10.33 3.47 26.58
C LEU A 193 -10.80 4.37 25.44
N MET A 194 -12.10 4.41 25.22
CA MET A 194 -12.72 5.14 24.11
C MET A 194 -13.09 6.56 24.51
N ASN A 195 -13.29 7.42 23.51
CA ASN A 195 -13.73 8.79 23.71
C ASN A 195 -15.24 8.82 24.03
N PRO A 196 -15.65 9.18 25.27
CA PRO A 196 -17.04 9.06 25.72
C PRO A 196 -18.00 10.08 25.09
N ILE A 197 -17.48 11.05 24.33
CA ILE A 197 -18.28 12.04 23.60
C ILE A 197 -18.28 11.81 22.09
N ALA A 198 -17.56 10.78 21.60
CA ALA A 198 -17.58 10.42 20.20
C ALA A 198 -18.99 9.99 19.76
N LYS A 199 -19.40 10.45 18.58
CA LYS A 199 -20.73 10.20 18.04
C LYS A 199 -20.66 9.89 16.56
N PHE A 200 -21.60 9.07 16.11
CA PHE A 200 -21.93 8.92 14.71
C PHE A 200 -22.65 10.17 14.18
N ALA A 201 -22.70 10.32 12.85
CA ALA A 201 -23.32 11.49 12.23
C ALA A 201 -24.84 11.65 12.50
N ASP A 202 -25.54 10.61 12.99
CA ASP A 202 -26.93 10.73 13.48
C ASP A 202 -27.05 11.18 14.94
N GLY A 203 -25.92 11.40 15.62
CA GLY A 203 -25.84 11.83 17.02
C GLY A 203 -25.89 10.70 18.04
N HIS A 204 -25.98 9.42 17.64
CA HIS A 204 -25.81 8.30 18.57
C HIS A 204 -24.37 8.29 19.10
N VAL A 205 -24.24 8.09 20.40
CA VAL A 205 -22.95 7.97 21.07
C VAL A 205 -22.33 6.63 20.67
N LEU A 206 -21.07 6.68 20.21
CA LEU A 206 -20.29 5.49 19.90
C LEU A 206 -19.82 4.85 21.22
N ASN A 207 -20.07 3.56 21.38
CA ASN A 207 -19.74 2.84 22.61
C ASN A 207 -19.16 1.44 22.36
N ALA A 208 -18.86 0.72 23.44
CA ALA A 208 -18.13 -0.55 23.40
C ALA A 208 -18.85 -1.62 22.56
N SER A 209 -20.17 -1.53 22.46
CA SER A 209 -20.97 -2.46 21.64
C SER A 209 -20.74 -2.27 20.14
N ASP A 210 -20.42 -1.05 19.69
CA ASP A 210 -20.10 -0.78 18.28
C ASP A 210 -18.73 -1.35 17.91
N VAL A 211 -17.76 -1.25 18.83
CA VAL A 211 -16.44 -1.87 18.67
C VAL A 211 -16.54 -3.39 18.65
N GLU A 212 -17.24 -3.99 19.62
CA GLU A 212 -17.48 -5.43 19.65
C GLU A 212 -18.13 -5.92 18.35
N TYR A 213 -19.18 -5.22 17.89
CA TYR A 213 -19.86 -5.55 16.64
C TYR A 213 -18.92 -5.49 15.43
N SER A 214 -18.14 -4.42 15.31
CA SER A 214 -17.19 -4.22 14.19
C SER A 214 -16.12 -5.31 14.14
N TYR A 215 -15.54 -5.67 15.28
CA TYR A 215 -14.51 -6.71 15.36
C TYR A 215 -15.09 -8.13 15.20
N GLN A 216 -16.36 -8.35 15.53
CA GLN A 216 -17.04 -9.61 15.23
C GLN A 216 -17.33 -9.76 13.74
N LEU A 217 -17.64 -8.67 13.03
CA LEU A 217 -17.92 -8.71 11.60
C LEU A 217 -16.70 -9.13 10.77
N ILE A 218 -15.51 -8.65 11.10
CA ILE A 218 -14.29 -8.95 10.31
C ILE A 218 -13.86 -10.42 10.35
N ILE A 219 -14.24 -11.15 11.41
CA ILE A 219 -13.95 -12.59 11.56
C ILE A 219 -15.13 -13.44 11.07
N ASP A 220 -16.23 -12.82 10.67
CA ASP A 220 -17.39 -13.52 10.15
C ASP A 220 -17.18 -13.87 8.67
N SER A 221 -17.04 -15.17 8.39
CA SER A 221 -16.88 -15.70 7.03
C SER A 221 -18.03 -15.34 6.09
N ASP A 222 -19.17 -14.93 6.64
CA ASP A 222 -20.34 -14.54 5.87
C ASP A 222 -20.25 -13.11 5.30
N LEU A 223 -19.34 -12.25 5.75
CA LEU A 223 -19.23 -10.87 5.29
C LEU A 223 -18.61 -10.72 3.88
N ASP A 224 -17.86 -11.72 3.41
CA ASP A 224 -17.09 -11.65 2.15
C ASP A 224 -16.08 -10.48 2.11
N ALA A 225 -15.40 -10.23 3.23
CA ALA A 225 -14.40 -9.17 3.38
C ALA A 225 -12.99 -9.64 3.00
N GLU A 226 -12.79 -10.09 1.75
CA GLU A 226 -11.51 -10.65 1.28
C GLU A 226 -10.32 -9.69 1.52
N ASP A 227 -10.55 -8.38 1.39
CA ASP A 227 -9.50 -7.35 1.58
C ASP A 227 -9.16 -7.06 3.05
N LEU A 228 -9.95 -7.59 4.01
CA LEU A 228 -9.66 -7.51 5.45
C LEU A 228 -8.88 -8.72 5.97
N TRP A 229 -8.29 -9.54 5.09
CA TRP A 229 -7.48 -10.71 5.44
C TRP A 229 -6.40 -10.40 6.50
N TYR A 230 -5.86 -9.18 6.47
CA TYR A 230 -4.86 -8.73 7.43
C TYR A 230 -5.44 -8.68 8.86
N TRP A 231 -6.63 -8.12 9.04
CA TRP A 231 -7.32 -8.12 10.32
C TRP A 231 -7.77 -9.52 10.73
N ASP A 232 -8.37 -10.28 9.81
CA ASP A 232 -8.81 -11.65 10.08
C ASP A 232 -7.63 -12.51 10.56
N ASN A 233 -6.44 -12.37 9.98
CA ASN A 233 -5.25 -13.12 10.40
C ASN A 233 -4.73 -12.77 11.79
N HIS A 234 -4.95 -11.55 12.29
CA HIS A 234 -4.39 -11.09 13.56
C HIS A 234 -5.41 -11.03 14.70
N VAL A 235 -6.69 -10.80 14.43
CA VAL A 235 -7.73 -10.67 15.46
C VAL A 235 -8.21 -12.05 15.93
N ALA A 236 -8.30 -12.27 17.24
CA ALA A 236 -8.80 -13.54 17.77
C ALA A 236 -10.30 -13.74 17.53
N VAL A 237 -10.76 -14.99 17.56
CA VAL A 237 -12.20 -15.29 17.68
C VAL A 237 -12.68 -14.79 19.04
N ASP A 238 -13.84 -14.14 19.08
CA ASP A 238 -14.37 -13.46 20.28
C ASP A 238 -13.36 -12.47 20.88
N SER A 239 -12.67 -11.72 20.01
CA SER A 239 -11.55 -10.84 20.38
C SER A 239 -11.91 -9.73 21.36
N VAL A 240 -13.15 -9.26 21.36
CA VAL A 240 -13.57 -8.09 22.16
C VAL A 240 -14.27 -8.54 23.44
N THR A 241 -13.76 -8.09 24.58
CA THR A 241 -14.43 -8.18 25.88
C THR A 241 -14.81 -6.79 26.35
N ILE A 242 -16.11 -6.53 26.54
CA ILE A 242 -16.61 -5.26 27.07
C ILE A 242 -16.33 -5.19 28.57
N ILE A 243 -15.56 -4.19 29.00
CA ILE A 243 -15.24 -3.93 30.41
C ILE A 243 -16.24 -2.92 31.01
N ASP A 244 -16.54 -1.86 30.26
CA ASP A 244 -17.55 -0.85 30.56
C ASP A 244 -18.09 -0.23 29.26
N GLU A 245 -19.02 0.72 29.35
CA GLU A 245 -19.64 1.41 28.20
C GLU A 245 -18.60 2.01 27.23
N PHE A 246 -17.47 2.49 27.75
CA PHE A 246 -16.39 3.13 26.97
C PHE A 246 -15.03 2.43 27.12
N GLU A 247 -15.00 1.19 27.57
CA GLU A 247 -13.76 0.45 27.81
C GLU A 247 -13.89 -1.00 27.32
N VAL A 248 -12.96 -1.43 26.48
CA VAL A 248 -12.91 -2.78 25.93
C VAL A 248 -11.50 -3.35 26.00
N ASP A 249 -11.40 -4.66 26.13
CA ASP A 249 -10.18 -5.42 25.86
C ASP A 249 -10.30 -6.05 24.47
N ILE A 250 -9.30 -5.81 23.60
CA ILE A 250 -9.19 -6.40 22.26
C ILE A 250 -8.03 -7.39 22.25
N THR A 251 -8.31 -8.65 21.90
CA THR A 251 -7.33 -9.75 21.94
C THR A 251 -6.95 -10.21 20.53
N PHE A 252 -5.64 -10.32 20.29
CA PHE A 252 -5.07 -10.82 19.04
C PHE A 252 -4.77 -12.32 19.13
N LYS A 253 -4.55 -12.98 17.98
CA LYS A 253 -4.20 -14.42 17.93
C LYS A 253 -2.79 -14.66 18.47
N THR A 254 -1.88 -13.73 18.19
CA THR A 254 -0.49 -13.73 18.63
C THR A 254 -0.11 -12.32 19.06
N ALA A 255 0.93 -12.22 19.89
CA ALA A 255 1.48 -10.93 20.27
C ALA A 255 2.02 -10.26 18.99
N TYR A 256 1.56 -9.03 18.70
CA TYR A 256 1.82 -8.38 17.42
C TYR A 256 2.28 -6.93 17.58
N ALA A 257 3.46 -6.63 17.03
CA ALA A 257 4.12 -5.33 17.20
C ALA A 257 3.52 -4.20 16.33
N PHE A 258 2.69 -4.54 15.34
CA PHE A 258 1.97 -3.56 14.52
C PHE A 258 0.51 -3.43 14.99
N GLN A 259 0.26 -3.44 16.29
CA GLN A 259 -1.10 -3.34 16.83
C GLN A 259 -1.91 -2.15 16.29
N ASP A 260 -1.24 -1.04 16.01
CA ASP A 260 -1.90 0.21 15.62
C ASP A 260 -2.59 0.08 14.24
N SER A 261 -2.04 -0.75 13.35
CA SER A 261 -2.66 -1.06 12.07
C SER A 261 -3.89 -1.95 12.20
N ILE A 262 -4.04 -2.68 13.31
CA ILE A 262 -5.26 -3.43 13.65
C ILE A 262 -6.29 -2.50 14.30
N LEU A 263 -5.85 -1.59 15.18
CA LEU A 263 -6.72 -0.63 15.85
C LEU A 263 -7.33 0.43 14.92
N ARG A 264 -6.81 0.59 13.69
CA ARG A 264 -7.42 1.48 12.68
C ARG A 264 -8.68 0.93 12.01
N LEU A 265 -9.15 -0.28 12.36
CA LEU A 265 -10.38 -0.84 11.80
C LEU A 265 -11.52 0.19 11.91
N PRO A 266 -12.16 0.59 10.80
CA PRO A 266 -13.25 1.57 10.85
C PRO A 266 -14.41 1.05 11.70
N ILE A 267 -14.88 1.80 12.68
CA ILE A 267 -15.94 1.35 13.60
C ILE A 267 -17.32 1.63 12.98
N MET A 268 -18.12 0.56 12.85
CA MET A 268 -19.46 0.63 12.28
C MET A 268 -20.55 0.82 13.33
N PRO A 269 -21.62 1.59 13.01
CA PRO A 269 -22.75 1.81 13.92
C PRO A 269 -23.63 0.56 14.05
N LYS A 270 -23.52 -0.16 15.17
CA LYS A 270 -24.28 -1.40 15.41
C LYS A 270 -25.78 -1.17 15.27
N HIS A 271 -26.31 -0.07 15.79
CA HIS A 271 -27.75 0.25 15.78
C HIS A 271 -28.34 0.42 14.37
N ILE A 272 -27.49 0.62 13.35
CA ILE A 272 -27.91 0.67 11.94
C ILE A 272 -27.82 -0.71 11.29
N TRP A 273 -26.74 -1.44 11.56
CA TRP A 273 -26.37 -2.63 10.79
C TRP A 273 -26.77 -3.96 11.43
N GLU A 274 -27.05 -4.04 12.74
CA GLU A 274 -27.34 -5.29 13.45
C GLU A 274 -28.56 -6.06 12.91
N GLY A 275 -29.47 -5.37 12.20
CA GLY A 275 -30.63 -5.96 11.56
C GLY A 275 -30.38 -6.53 10.15
N VAL A 276 -29.17 -6.36 9.61
CA VAL A 276 -28.78 -6.80 8.26
C VAL A 276 -27.82 -7.98 8.39
N SER A 277 -28.13 -9.09 7.73
CA SER A 277 -27.23 -10.24 7.69
C SER A 277 -25.92 -9.88 6.97
N PRO A 278 -24.74 -10.28 7.47
CA PRO A 278 -23.43 -9.95 6.91
C PRO A 278 -23.31 -10.16 5.39
N GLN A 279 -23.81 -11.28 4.87
CA GLN A 279 -23.78 -11.59 3.42
C GLN A 279 -24.52 -10.56 2.55
N ASN A 280 -25.41 -9.77 3.15
CA ASN A 280 -26.21 -8.77 2.45
C ASN A 280 -25.71 -7.35 2.68
N HIS A 281 -24.65 -7.13 3.47
CA HIS A 281 -24.18 -5.78 3.85
C HIS A 281 -23.91 -4.91 2.64
N GLU A 282 -23.10 -5.36 1.68
CA GLU A 282 -22.81 -4.62 0.44
C GLU A 282 -24.09 -4.29 -0.35
N SER A 283 -24.94 -5.29 -0.60
CA SER A 283 -26.19 -5.10 -1.35
C SER A 283 -27.18 -4.14 -0.65
N GLN A 284 -27.21 -4.18 0.68
CA GLN A 284 -28.04 -3.32 1.50
C GLN A 284 -27.47 -1.90 1.53
N ALA A 285 -26.14 -1.76 1.56
CA ALA A 285 -25.44 -0.49 1.47
C ALA A 285 -25.77 0.23 0.17
N GLY A 286 -25.64 -0.44 -0.98
CA GLY A 286 -25.99 0.14 -2.29
C GLY A 286 -27.48 0.51 -2.41
N THR A 287 -28.36 -0.30 -1.80
CA THR A 287 -29.80 0.05 -1.71
C THR A 287 -30.01 1.31 -0.87
N TRP A 288 -29.33 1.42 0.27
CA TRP A 288 -29.43 2.60 1.13
C TRP A 288 -28.83 3.84 0.48
N ALA A 289 -27.68 3.75 -0.17
CA ALA A 289 -27.07 4.88 -0.85
C ALA A 289 -28.05 5.60 -1.79
N SER A 290 -28.85 4.83 -2.54
CA SER A 290 -29.84 5.38 -3.49
C SER A 290 -31.21 5.72 -2.90
N THR A 291 -31.63 5.07 -1.81
CA THR A 291 -33.02 5.22 -1.28
C THR A 291 -33.09 5.92 0.07
N ASN A 292 -32.02 5.86 0.85
CA ASN A 292 -31.89 6.43 2.18
C ASN A 292 -30.40 6.63 2.55
N PRO A 293 -29.68 7.55 1.87
CA PRO A 293 -28.25 7.76 2.04
C PRO A 293 -27.84 8.05 3.50
N SER A 294 -28.76 8.60 4.30
CA SER A 294 -28.60 8.79 5.75
C SER A 294 -28.45 7.49 6.57
N LYS A 295 -28.42 6.31 5.93
CA LYS A 295 -28.02 5.05 6.58
C LYS A 295 -26.54 4.72 6.39
N ILE A 296 -25.83 5.41 5.50
CA ILE A 296 -24.40 5.27 5.28
C ILE A 296 -23.70 6.41 6.03
N MET A 297 -23.39 6.14 7.29
CA MET A 297 -22.78 7.09 8.21
C MET A 297 -21.87 6.37 9.19
N GLY A 298 -20.84 7.08 9.63
CA GLY A 298 -19.93 6.65 10.67
C GLY A 298 -19.62 7.83 11.58
N ALA A 299 -18.50 7.70 12.30
CA ALA A 299 -18.02 8.75 13.18
C ALA A 299 -17.15 9.79 12.46
N GLY A 300 -16.78 9.56 11.20
CA GLY A 300 -15.84 10.39 10.43
C GLY A 300 -16.30 11.82 10.15
N PRO A 301 -15.43 12.62 9.51
CA PRO A 301 -15.66 14.05 9.27
C PRO A 301 -16.85 14.34 8.34
N TYR A 302 -17.27 13.37 7.54
CA TYR A 302 -18.38 13.49 6.62
C TYR A 302 -19.34 12.29 6.73
N TYR A 303 -20.52 12.39 6.12
CA TYR A 303 -21.45 11.29 5.95
C TYR A 303 -22.10 11.36 4.57
N LEU A 304 -22.62 10.23 4.07
CA LEU A 304 -23.29 10.21 2.77
C LEU A 304 -24.60 10.99 2.83
N TYR A 305 -24.68 12.07 2.07
CA TYR A 305 -25.87 12.91 1.98
C TYR A 305 -26.73 12.56 0.76
N ASP A 306 -26.08 12.35 -0.39
CA ASP A 306 -26.75 12.01 -1.64
C ASP A 306 -25.86 11.14 -2.55
N TYR A 307 -26.50 10.34 -3.40
CA TYR A 307 -25.86 9.54 -4.44
C TYR A 307 -26.71 9.63 -5.72
N ASP A 308 -26.28 10.45 -6.67
CA ASP A 308 -26.95 10.59 -7.96
C ASP A 308 -26.56 9.43 -8.88
N THR A 309 -27.51 8.52 -9.12
CA THR A 309 -27.36 7.40 -10.05
C THR A 309 -27.68 7.76 -11.51
N ASP A 310 -28.19 8.96 -11.76
CA ASP A 310 -28.83 9.30 -13.04
C ASP A 310 -27.90 10.10 -13.97
N THR A 311 -27.62 11.37 -13.66
CA THR A 311 -27.13 12.32 -14.70
C THR A 311 -25.71 12.82 -14.50
N THR A 312 -25.28 13.04 -13.27
CA THR A 312 -23.95 13.58 -12.97
C THR A 312 -23.04 12.58 -12.25
N LEU A 313 -23.58 11.41 -11.88
CA LEU A 313 -22.88 10.28 -11.26
C LEU A 313 -21.90 10.75 -10.19
N PHE A 314 -22.45 11.10 -9.02
CA PHE A 314 -21.66 11.60 -7.92
C PHE A 314 -22.07 11.00 -6.57
N ILE A 315 -21.09 10.92 -5.69
CA ILE A 315 -21.26 10.79 -4.24
C ILE A 315 -21.14 12.19 -3.64
N HIS A 316 -22.14 12.59 -2.87
CA HIS A 316 -22.13 13.85 -2.13
C HIS A 316 -22.06 13.53 -0.64
N LEU A 317 -20.93 13.88 -0.05
CA LEU A 317 -20.71 13.81 1.38
C LEU A 317 -20.93 15.17 2.00
N LYS A 318 -21.59 15.18 3.16
CA LYS A 318 -21.84 16.40 3.92
C LYS A 318 -21.10 16.34 5.25
N ARG A 319 -20.60 17.49 5.71
CA ARG A 319 -19.88 17.61 6.98
C ARG A 319 -20.71 17.05 8.13
N ASN A 320 -20.06 16.25 8.98
CA ASN A 320 -20.64 15.71 10.19
C ASN A 320 -20.64 16.80 11.30
N ASP A 321 -21.83 17.25 11.69
CA ASP A 321 -22.03 18.29 12.70
C ASP A 321 -21.58 17.88 14.13
N TYR A 322 -21.24 16.60 14.37
CA TYR A 322 -20.75 16.11 15.66
C TYR A 322 -19.25 15.82 15.68
N TYR A 323 -18.54 15.97 14.56
CA TYR A 323 -17.13 15.57 14.45
C TYR A 323 -16.20 16.46 15.27
N ASP A 324 -16.43 17.78 15.26
CA ASP A 324 -15.56 18.76 15.93
C ASP A 324 -15.62 18.67 17.46
N ASP A 325 -16.76 18.27 18.01
CA ASP A 325 -16.98 18.05 19.45
C ASP A 325 -15.91 17.12 20.06
N TRP A 326 -15.54 16.05 19.33
CA TRP A 326 -14.67 15.00 19.85
C TRP A 326 -13.28 14.95 19.20
N SER A 327 -13.15 15.30 17.91
CA SER A 327 -11.87 15.32 17.19
C SER A 327 -11.07 16.60 17.44
N GLY A 328 -11.76 17.70 17.80
CA GLY A 328 -11.17 19.03 17.91
C GLY A 328 -10.88 19.71 16.56
N VAL A 329 -11.29 19.12 15.45
CA VAL A 329 -11.12 19.65 14.09
C VAL A 329 -12.49 19.91 13.47
N THR A 330 -12.69 21.10 12.91
CA THR A 330 -13.89 21.42 12.12
C THR A 330 -13.52 21.34 10.63
N PRO A 331 -14.08 20.38 9.87
CA PRO A 331 -13.82 20.28 8.44
C PRO A 331 -14.17 21.59 7.71
N TYR A 332 -13.23 22.06 6.87
CA TYR A 332 -13.36 23.33 6.18
C TYR A 332 -14.49 23.31 5.15
N PHE A 333 -14.54 22.25 4.35
CA PHE A 333 -15.61 22.05 3.37
C PHE A 333 -16.88 21.56 4.05
N GLU A 334 -18.01 22.20 3.72
CA GLU A 334 -19.34 21.79 4.18
C GLU A 334 -19.85 20.60 3.34
N ASP A 335 -19.48 20.58 2.06
CA ASP A 335 -19.91 19.59 1.08
C ASP A 335 -18.71 19.10 0.26
N VAL A 336 -18.60 17.79 0.08
CA VAL A 336 -17.58 17.14 -0.74
C VAL A 336 -18.27 16.28 -1.79
N TYR A 337 -17.89 16.46 -3.05
CA TYR A 337 -18.43 15.73 -4.18
C TYR A 337 -17.35 14.87 -4.83
N PHE A 338 -17.51 13.56 -4.80
CA PHE A 338 -16.78 12.67 -5.69
C PHE A 338 -17.59 12.49 -6.96
N ARG A 339 -17.02 12.79 -8.13
CA ARG A 339 -17.73 12.83 -9.41
C ARG A 339 -17.05 11.94 -10.44
N LEU A 340 -17.83 11.14 -11.16
CA LEU A 340 -17.29 10.33 -12.24
C LEU A 340 -16.91 11.20 -13.44
N TYR A 341 -15.64 11.15 -13.84
CA TYR A 341 -15.20 11.59 -15.16
C TYR A 341 -14.53 10.40 -15.86
N SER A 342 -15.10 9.95 -16.98
CA SER A 342 -14.68 8.72 -17.65
C SER A 342 -13.34 8.78 -18.39
N SER A 343 -12.64 9.92 -18.35
CA SER A 343 -11.32 10.06 -18.96
C SER A 343 -10.49 11.16 -18.30
N ALA A 344 -9.17 10.99 -18.33
CA ALA A 344 -8.20 11.99 -17.89
C ALA A 344 -8.41 13.34 -18.61
N GLN A 345 -8.68 13.31 -19.93
CA GLN A 345 -8.89 14.54 -20.71
C GLN A 345 -10.12 15.34 -20.25
N THR A 346 -11.22 14.66 -19.89
CA THR A 346 -12.43 15.33 -19.41
C THR A 346 -12.24 15.86 -17.99
N ALA A 347 -11.55 15.12 -17.13
CA ALA A 347 -11.19 15.57 -15.79
C ALA A 347 -10.27 16.81 -15.88
N LEU A 348 -9.20 16.75 -16.67
CA LEU A 348 -8.28 17.88 -16.86
C LEU A 348 -9.00 19.13 -17.38
N SER A 349 -9.89 18.97 -18.38
CA SER A 349 -10.68 20.10 -18.88
C SER A 349 -11.55 20.72 -17.79
N ALA A 350 -12.08 19.90 -16.87
CA ALA A 350 -12.90 20.36 -15.75
C ALA A 350 -12.08 21.04 -14.64
N ILE A 351 -10.84 20.60 -14.38
CA ILE A 351 -9.92 21.34 -13.48
C ILE A 351 -9.62 22.71 -14.07
N VAL A 352 -9.27 22.75 -15.37
CA VAL A 352 -8.94 24.00 -16.07
C VAL A 352 -10.11 24.98 -16.08
N SER A 353 -11.36 24.49 -16.12
CA SER A 353 -12.54 25.35 -16.03
C SER A 353 -12.94 25.72 -14.59
N GLY A 354 -12.27 25.18 -13.57
CA GLY A 354 -12.63 25.34 -12.16
C GLY A 354 -13.95 24.67 -11.78
N THR A 355 -14.33 23.61 -12.49
CA THR A 355 -15.54 22.81 -12.21
C THR A 355 -15.24 21.64 -11.28
N ILE A 356 -13.99 21.20 -11.24
CA ILE A 356 -13.47 20.29 -10.22
C ILE A 356 -12.19 20.87 -9.63
N ASP A 357 -11.89 20.50 -8.40
CA ASP A 357 -10.78 21.03 -7.63
C ASP A 357 -9.58 20.09 -7.60
N MET A 358 -9.81 18.78 -7.75
CA MET A 358 -8.75 17.78 -7.83
C MET A 358 -9.20 16.59 -8.67
N ALA A 359 -8.26 15.94 -9.35
CA ALA A 359 -8.49 14.65 -9.98
C ALA A 359 -7.58 13.59 -9.38
N ASP A 360 -8.10 12.37 -9.31
CA ASP A 360 -7.40 11.23 -8.73
C ASP A 360 -6.13 10.83 -9.51
N GLY A 361 -5.16 10.26 -8.80
CA GLY A 361 -3.92 9.72 -9.36
C GLY A 361 -4.14 8.59 -10.37
N PHE A 362 -5.21 7.81 -10.22
CA PHE A 362 -5.55 6.68 -11.11
C PHE A 362 -6.02 7.09 -12.52
N TYR A 363 -5.96 8.39 -12.86
CA TYR A 363 -6.09 8.85 -14.24
C TYR A 363 -4.80 8.74 -15.06
N ASP A 364 -3.67 8.41 -14.43
CA ASP A 364 -2.34 8.32 -15.07
C ASP A 364 -1.95 9.60 -15.82
N PHE A 365 -2.16 10.77 -15.19
CA PHE A 365 -1.82 12.06 -15.81
C PHE A 365 -0.32 12.16 -16.08
N GLU A 366 0.03 12.49 -17.32
CA GLU A 366 1.39 12.89 -17.66
C GLU A 366 1.64 14.33 -17.22
N THR A 367 2.68 14.55 -16.41
CA THR A 367 3.03 15.89 -15.89
C THR A 367 3.28 16.92 -17.00
N ASN A 368 3.78 16.47 -18.15
CA ASN A 368 4.03 17.31 -19.33
C ASN A 368 2.74 17.80 -20.03
N ASP A 369 1.60 17.14 -19.79
CA ASP A 369 0.31 17.49 -20.38
C ASP A 369 -0.47 18.49 -19.53
N LEU A 370 -0.03 18.74 -18.29
CA LEU A 370 -0.71 19.65 -17.39
C LEU A 370 -0.39 21.12 -17.75
N PRO A 371 -1.41 21.97 -17.99
CA PRO A 371 -1.19 23.38 -18.24
C PRO A 371 -0.69 24.07 -16.97
N GLY A 372 0.13 25.12 -17.11
CA GLY A 372 0.67 25.86 -15.95
C GLY A 372 -0.37 26.62 -15.09
N THR A 373 -1.66 26.49 -15.41
CA THR A 373 -2.79 26.95 -14.60
C THR A 373 -3.35 25.88 -13.65
N VAL A 374 -2.77 24.68 -13.66
CA VAL A 374 -3.16 23.54 -12.82
C VAL A 374 -1.96 23.17 -11.95
N GLY A 375 -2.17 23.08 -10.64
CA GLY A 375 -1.19 22.52 -9.71
C GLY A 375 -1.16 21.01 -9.81
N TYR A 376 -0.08 20.37 -9.39
CA TYR A 376 -0.04 18.91 -9.25
C TYR A 376 0.95 18.49 -8.17
N SER A 377 0.73 17.28 -7.65
CA SER A 377 1.70 16.59 -6.80
C SER A 377 1.92 15.16 -7.29
N LEU A 378 3.17 14.71 -7.21
CA LEU A 378 3.57 13.33 -7.52
C LEU A 378 3.70 12.55 -6.22
N ILE A 379 2.89 11.52 -6.06
CA ILE A 379 2.71 10.80 -4.80
C ILE A 379 3.14 9.35 -4.98
N GLY A 380 4.03 8.86 -4.12
CA GLY A 380 4.33 7.43 -4.08
C GLY A 380 3.12 6.65 -3.57
N ASP A 381 2.69 5.64 -4.31
CA ASP A 381 1.54 4.77 -3.98
C ASP A 381 1.97 3.46 -3.31
N GLY A 382 3.25 3.33 -2.95
CA GLY A 382 3.83 2.10 -2.42
C GLY A 382 4.11 1.03 -3.49
N THR A 383 3.83 1.32 -4.76
CA THR A 383 4.16 0.43 -5.87
C THR A 383 5.64 0.51 -6.20
N LEU A 384 6.25 -0.65 -6.40
CA LEU A 384 7.62 -0.77 -6.89
C LEU A 384 7.67 -1.74 -8.06
N GLN A 385 8.51 -1.43 -9.04
CA GLN A 385 8.85 -2.33 -10.14
C GLN A 385 10.22 -2.95 -9.86
N GLU A 386 10.31 -4.28 -9.98
CA GLU A 386 11.54 -5.02 -9.72
C GLU A 386 11.84 -6.11 -10.75
N LEU A 387 13.10 -6.56 -10.73
CA LEU A 387 13.54 -7.83 -11.29
C LEU A 387 13.69 -8.86 -10.15
N ALA A 388 12.75 -9.79 -10.06
CA ALA A 388 12.86 -10.94 -9.18
C ALA A 388 13.87 -11.95 -9.74
N ILE A 389 14.78 -12.43 -8.88
CA ILE A 389 15.84 -13.36 -9.26
C ILE A 389 15.55 -14.72 -8.66
N ASN A 390 15.73 -15.78 -9.46
CA ASN A 390 15.70 -17.13 -8.93
C ASN A 390 17.05 -17.45 -8.26
N ASN A 391 17.08 -17.48 -6.94
CA ASN A 391 18.27 -17.72 -6.13
C ASN A 391 18.72 -19.20 -6.11
N ASN A 392 17.99 -20.10 -6.80
CA ASN A 392 18.46 -21.44 -7.14
C ASN A 392 19.14 -21.53 -8.53
N HIS A 393 19.19 -20.43 -9.30
CA HIS A 393 19.82 -20.45 -10.62
C HIS A 393 21.35 -20.62 -10.51
N PRO A 394 21.99 -21.47 -11.33
CA PRO A 394 23.41 -21.82 -11.19
C PRO A 394 24.41 -20.68 -11.42
N TYR A 395 23.99 -19.58 -12.04
CA TYR A 395 24.82 -18.38 -12.21
C TYR A 395 24.34 -17.18 -11.39
N LEU A 396 23.02 -17.10 -11.14
CA LEU A 396 22.40 -15.91 -10.55
C LEU A 396 22.07 -16.11 -9.08
N GLY A 397 22.11 -17.35 -8.58
CA GLY A 397 21.74 -17.72 -7.23
C GLY A 397 22.86 -18.50 -6.53
N THR A 398 22.99 -19.79 -6.86
CA THR A 398 23.99 -20.69 -6.23
C THR A 398 25.42 -20.40 -6.68
N GLY A 399 25.58 -19.87 -7.89
CA GLY A 399 26.89 -19.58 -8.49
C GLY A 399 27.74 -20.81 -8.78
N GLU A 400 27.18 -22.03 -8.75
CA GLU A 400 27.93 -23.28 -8.98
C GLU A 400 28.53 -23.39 -10.39
N LEU A 401 27.94 -22.68 -11.37
CA LEU A 401 28.44 -22.61 -12.74
C LEU A 401 29.20 -21.32 -13.04
N CYS A 402 29.34 -20.40 -12.08
CA CYS A 402 30.24 -19.26 -12.25
C CYS A 402 31.71 -19.75 -12.35
N PRO A 403 32.58 -19.03 -13.09
CA PRO A 403 34.00 -19.41 -13.22
C PRO A 403 34.70 -19.53 -11.86
N ILE A 404 34.38 -18.62 -10.93
CA ILE A 404 34.61 -18.80 -9.50
C ILE A 404 33.30 -19.36 -8.94
N ALA A 405 33.30 -20.61 -8.49
CA ALA A 405 32.09 -21.26 -8.02
C ALA A 405 31.70 -20.78 -6.62
N GLY A 406 30.44 -20.40 -6.43
CA GLY A 406 29.87 -20.09 -5.12
C GLY A 406 28.91 -18.90 -5.12
N ALA A 407 28.12 -18.78 -4.05
CA ALA A 407 27.08 -17.76 -3.91
C ALA A 407 27.61 -16.32 -3.96
N GLU A 408 28.83 -16.07 -3.47
CA GLU A 408 29.47 -14.75 -3.57
C GLU A 408 29.69 -14.32 -5.03
N SER A 409 30.08 -15.25 -5.91
CA SER A 409 30.20 -14.95 -7.33
C SER A 409 28.84 -14.71 -7.98
N ALA A 410 27.77 -15.37 -7.52
CA ALA A 410 26.42 -15.05 -7.97
C ALA A 410 25.97 -13.65 -7.54
N LYS A 411 26.29 -13.21 -6.31
CA LYS A 411 26.02 -11.82 -5.86
C LYS A 411 26.66 -10.79 -6.78
N HIS A 412 27.93 -10.99 -7.14
CA HIS A 412 28.63 -10.14 -8.12
C HIS A 412 27.92 -10.12 -9.48
N VAL A 413 27.43 -11.26 -10.00
CA VAL A 413 26.63 -11.27 -11.23
C VAL A 413 25.34 -10.45 -11.08
N ARG A 414 24.65 -10.52 -9.93
CA ARG A 414 23.43 -9.72 -9.66
C ARG A 414 23.74 -8.23 -9.55
N LYS A 415 24.84 -7.84 -8.89
CA LYS A 415 25.33 -6.45 -8.84
C LYS A 415 25.66 -5.91 -10.22
N ALA A 416 26.29 -6.72 -11.07
CA ALA A 416 26.55 -6.36 -12.45
C ALA A 416 25.25 -6.07 -13.23
N ILE A 417 24.21 -6.90 -13.04
CA ILE A 417 22.89 -6.66 -13.64
C ILE A 417 22.30 -5.34 -13.13
N SER A 418 22.39 -5.06 -11.83
CA SER A 418 21.87 -3.83 -11.24
C SER A 418 22.54 -2.56 -11.81
N HIS A 419 23.86 -2.59 -12.05
CA HIS A 419 24.61 -1.47 -12.63
C HIS A 419 24.31 -1.20 -14.11
N ILE A 420 23.72 -2.15 -14.84
CA ILE A 420 23.33 -1.93 -16.25
C ILE A 420 21.85 -1.55 -16.41
N ILE A 421 21.11 -1.35 -15.32
CA ILE A 421 19.74 -0.84 -15.37
C ILE A 421 19.78 0.69 -15.36
N PRO A 422 19.37 1.38 -16.44
CA PRO A 422 19.42 2.83 -16.53
C PRO A 422 18.18 3.45 -15.84
N ARG A 423 18.07 3.30 -14.51
CA ARG A 423 16.87 3.68 -13.72
C ARG A 423 16.38 5.10 -14.01
N GLN A 424 17.28 6.09 -14.01
CA GLN A 424 16.91 7.47 -14.31
C GLN A 424 16.35 7.65 -15.73
N GLN A 425 16.93 6.96 -16.73
CA GLN A 425 16.43 7.04 -18.10
C GLN A 425 15.07 6.37 -18.26
N ILE A 426 14.79 5.31 -17.48
CA ILE A 426 13.47 4.69 -17.43
C ILE A 426 12.46 5.69 -16.88
N ILE A 427 12.77 6.35 -15.77
CA ILE A 427 11.89 7.35 -15.17
C ILE A 427 11.67 8.53 -16.13
N ASP A 428 12.73 9.12 -16.69
CA ASP A 428 12.63 10.31 -17.52
C ASP A 428 11.91 10.06 -18.85
N ASN A 429 12.22 8.94 -19.53
CA ASN A 429 11.79 8.72 -20.91
C ASN A 429 10.59 7.78 -21.05
N ILE A 430 10.26 7.01 -20.01
CA ILE A 430 9.16 6.04 -20.03
C ILE A 430 8.08 6.45 -19.04
N MET A 431 8.47 6.83 -17.82
CA MET A 431 7.53 7.27 -16.79
C MET A 431 7.25 8.77 -16.85
N ASN A 432 7.87 9.53 -17.77
CA ASN A 432 7.73 10.99 -17.89
C ASN A 432 7.99 11.73 -16.57
N GLY A 433 8.93 11.25 -15.76
CA GLY A 433 9.27 11.81 -14.45
C GLY A 433 8.38 11.35 -13.29
N SER A 434 7.35 10.54 -13.55
CA SER A 434 6.46 9.97 -12.53
C SER A 434 7.09 8.72 -11.89
N GLY A 435 8.12 8.92 -11.08
CA GLY A 435 8.75 7.82 -10.35
C GLY A 435 10.01 8.23 -9.60
N ARG A 436 10.37 7.43 -8.59
CA ARG A 436 11.61 7.57 -7.81
C ARG A 436 12.56 6.41 -8.10
N LEU A 437 13.87 6.67 -8.06
CA LEU A 437 14.87 5.64 -8.29
C LEU A 437 14.73 4.48 -7.29
N GLY A 438 14.68 3.25 -7.80
CA GLY A 438 14.58 2.03 -6.99
C GLY A 438 15.88 1.70 -6.27
N VAL A 439 15.78 1.33 -4.99
CA VAL A 439 16.93 1.05 -4.11
C VAL A 439 16.84 -0.37 -3.55
N THR A 440 15.71 -0.70 -2.92
CA THR A 440 15.47 -1.92 -2.16
C THR A 440 13.98 -2.32 -2.27
N ALA A 441 13.61 -3.48 -1.74
CA ALA A 441 12.24 -3.97 -1.73
C ALA A 441 11.31 -3.16 -0.80
N CYS A 442 11.89 -2.38 0.12
CA CYS A 442 11.13 -1.47 0.98
C CYS A 442 10.65 -0.25 0.16
N PRO A 443 9.33 0.02 0.10
CA PRO A 443 8.82 1.19 -0.58
C PRO A 443 9.40 2.49 -0.04
N SER A 444 9.63 3.43 -0.95
CA SER A 444 10.13 4.77 -0.69
C SER A 444 9.36 5.59 0.34
N ILE A 445 8.08 5.28 0.50
CA ILE A 445 7.13 5.94 1.40
C ILE A 445 7.14 5.34 2.82
N SER A 446 7.80 4.20 3.02
CA SER A 446 7.77 3.52 4.31
C SER A 446 8.54 4.27 5.39
N TYR A 447 8.03 4.26 6.61
CA TYR A 447 8.75 4.72 7.80
C TYR A 447 10.08 3.96 8.03
N GLY A 448 10.11 2.70 7.64
CA GLY A 448 11.28 1.83 7.74
C GLY A 448 12.30 2.06 6.64
N PHE A 449 12.03 2.87 5.61
CA PHE A 449 12.94 3.05 4.47
C PHE A 449 14.31 3.58 4.92
N ASP A 450 15.37 2.89 4.51
CA ASP A 450 16.75 3.29 4.81
C ASP A 450 17.23 4.37 3.83
N GLU A 451 17.20 5.62 4.27
CA GLU A 451 17.65 6.78 3.49
C GLU A 451 19.17 6.81 3.23
N SER A 452 19.96 5.95 3.88
CA SER A 452 21.41 5.89 3.68
C SER A 452 21.81 5.03 2.48
N LEU A 453 20.89 4.19 1.98
CA LEU A 453 21.11 3.34 0.81
C LEU A 453 20.80 4.12 -0.47
N GLU A 454 21.70 4.03 -1.43
CA GLU A 454 21.58 4.74 -2.72
C GLU A 454 21.32 3.76 -3.87
N PRO A 455 20.61 4.16 -4.93
CA PRO A 455 20.48 3.32 -6.11
C PRO A 455 21.85 2.97 -6.69
N HIS A 456 22.05 1.71 -7.06
CA HIS A 456 23.23 1.30 -7.83
C HIS A 456 23.36 2.13 -9.11
N GLU A 457 24.48 2.85 -9.25
CA GLU A 457 24.68 3.76 -10.37
C GLU A 457 24.73 3.03 -11.72
N PHE A 458 24.21 3.67 -12.78
CA PHE A 458 24.30 3.11 -14.12
C PHE A 458 25.73 3.23 -14.64
N SER A 459 26.46 2.12 -14.68
CA SER A 459 27.85 2.07 -15.11
C SER A 459 28.23 0.73 -15.71
N ILE A 460 28.53 0.74 -17.01
CA ILE A 460 29.02 -0.44 -17.73
C ILE A 460 30.39 -0.90 -17.18
N ASP A 461 31.22 0.02 -16.70
CA ASP A 461 32.55 -0.33 -16.19
C ASP A 461 32.48 -0.96 -14.81
N LEU A 462 31.56 -0.51 -13.93
CA LEU A 462 31.30 -1.21 -12.66
C LEU A 462 30.69 -2.59 -12.91
N ALA A 463 29.73 -2.70 -13.84
CA ALA A 463 29.17 -3.99 -14.20
C ALA A 463 30.23 -4.98 -14.68
N LYS A 464 31.22 -4.53 -15.47
CA LYS A 464 32.35 -5.36 -15.88
C LYS A 464 33.22 -5.76 -14.68
N ALA A 465 33.53 -4.82 -13.78
CA ALA A 465 34.33 -5.11 -12.59
C ALA A 465 33.66 -6.17 -11.69
N GLU A 466 32.34 -6.08 -11.51
CA GLU A 466 31.55 -7.09 -10.80
C GLU A 466 31.61 -8.46 -11.50
N MET A 467 31.44 -8.51 -12.83
CA MET A 467 31.56 -9.76 -13.58
C MET A 467 32.98 -10.36 -13.52
N GLU A 468 34.02 -9.53 -13.51
CA GLU A 468 35.41 -9.94 -13.31
C GLU A 468 35.64 -10.50 -11.90
N ALA A 469 35.01 -9.92 -10.87
CA ALA A 469 35.02 -10.44 -9.50
C ALA A 469 34.32 -11.82 -9.38
N ALA A 470 33.33 -12.09 -10.24
CA ALA A 470 32.73 -13.43 -10.42
C ALA A 470 33.59 -14.39 -11.28
N GLY A 471 34.74 -13.93 -11.79
CA GLY A 471 35.70 -14.71 -12.57
C GLY A 471 35.43 -14.75 -14.08
N PHE A 472 34.49 -13.96 -14.59
CA PHE A 472 34.26 -13.83 -16.03
C PHE A 472 35.31 -12.94 -16.68
N CYS A 473 35.63 -13.20 -17.95
CA CYS A 473 36.64 -12.45 -18.72
C CYS A 473 36.04 -11.91 -20.03
N TYR A 474 36.39 -10.67 -20.40
CA TYR A 474 35.86 -10.00 -21.60
C TYR A 474 36.79 -10.07 -22.82
N THR A 475 38.10 -10.23 -22.63
CA THR A 475 39.09 -10.37 -23.71
C THR A 475 40.17 -11.39 -23.31
N ASP A 476 40.55 -12.27 -24.24
CA ASP A 476 41.61 -13.29 -24.13
C ASP A 476 41.42 -14.38 -23.04
N CYS A 477 40.23 -15.01 -23.00
CA CYS A 477 40.04 -16.21 -22.18
C CYS A 477 40.80 -17.41 -22.80
N THR A 478 41.95 -17.79 -22.22
CA THR A 478 42.66 -19.05 -22.56
C THR A 478 42.00 -20.28 -21.94
N THR A 479 41.10 -20.06 -20.99
CA THR A 479 40.13 -21.02 -20.48
C THR A 479 38.82 -20.84 -21.23
N THR A 480 38.30 -21.92 -21.83
CA THR A 480 36.94 -21.97 -22.36
C THR A 480 35.95 -21.78 -21.22
N THR A 481 35.62 -20.54 -20.89
CA THR A 481 34.44 -20.18 -20.12
C THR A 481 33.25 -20.35 -21.05
N GLU A 482 32.30 -21.22 -20.68
CA GLU A 482 31.01 -21.27 -21.38
C GLU A 482 30.36 -19.88 -21.23
N GLY A 483 30.33 -19.11 -22.32
CA GLY A 483 29.69 -17.79 -22.31
C GLY A 483 28.19 -17.96 -22.08
N PHE A 484 27.66 -17.34 -21.02
CA PHE A 484 26.23 -17.19 -20.83
C PHE A 484 25.79 -15.84 -21.42
N SER A 485 24.79 -15.85 -22.30
CA SER A 485 24.16 -14.62 -22.80
C SER A 485 22.74 -14.52 -22.27
N LEU A 486 22.48 -13.45 -21.53
CA LEU A 486 21.14 -13.10 -21.05
C LEU A 486 20.51 -12.11 -22.03
N SER A 487 19.32 -12.44 -22.54
CA SER A 487 18.54 -11.56 -23.42
C SER A 487 17.25 -11.23 -22.69
N LEU A 488 17.08 -9.96 -22.29
CA LEU A 488 15.86 -9.47 -21.63
C LEU A 488 14.98 -8.72 -22.65
N PRO A 489 13.87 -9.30 -23.13
CA PRO A 489 12.85 -8.53 -23.81
C PRO A 489 12.04 -7.73 -22.77
N LEU A 490 12.10 -6.38 -22.85
CA LEU A 490 11.17 -5.51 -22.14
C LEU A 490 9.81 -5.57 -22.83
N ILE A 491 8.77 -5.96 -22.10
CA ILE A 491 7.38 -5.93 -22.54
C ILE A 491 6.59 -5.17 -21.48
N PHE A 492 6.08 -4.00 -21.83
CA PHE A 492 5.18 -3.20 -20.99
C PHE A 492 3.77 -3.77 -21.11
N GLY A 493 3.21 -4.25 -20.00
CA GLY A 493 1.81 -4.59 -19.87
C GLY A 493 1.13 -3.59 -18.94
N ILE A 494 0.49 -2.58 -19.50
CA ILE A 494 -0.45 -1.73 -18.76
C ILE A 494 -1.73 -2.56 -18.62
N THR A 495 -2.01 -3.12 -17.45
CA THR A 495 -3.35 -3.64 -17.17
C THR A 495 -3.70 -3.40 -15.71
N ILE A 496 -4.72 -2.56 -15.54
CA ILE A 496 -5.44 -2.29 -14.30
C ILE A 496 -6.17 -3.57 -13.93
N PHE A 497 -5.52 -4.35 -13.07
CA PHE A 497 -5.99 -5.40 -12.16
C PHE A 497 -4.71 -6.06 -11.64
N THR A 498 -4.62 -6.24 -10.32
CA THR A 498 -3.56 -6.98 -9.61
C THR A 498 -3.33 -8.35 -10.26
N THR A 499 -2.46 -8.40 -11.27
CA THR A 499 -1.73 -9.56 -11.81
C THR A 499 -1.01 -9.11 -13.10
N CYS A 500 0.18 -8.53 -12.96
CA CYS A 500 1.06 -8.35 -14.12
C CYS A 500 1.54 -9.72 -14.64
N MET A 501 1.41 -9.91 -15.96
CA MET A 501 1.67 -11.16 -16.69
C MET A 501 3.07 -11.73 -16.47
N ILE A 502 3.11 -13.05 -16.30
CA ILE A 502 4.33 -13.88 -16.28
C ILE A 502 4.84 -14.06 -17.72
N LEU A 503 6.07 -13.63 -18.00
CA LEU A 503 6.80 -13.96 -19.22
C LEU A 503 7.82 -15.08 -18.95
N LEU A 504 7.45 -16.31 -19.31
CA LEU A 504 8.34 -17.48 -19.25
C LEU A 504 9.27 -17.51 -20.47
N ILE A 505 10.55 -17.18 -20.31
CA ILE A 505 11.56 -17.45 -21.34
C ILE A 505 12.11 -18.86 -21.15
N ASN A 506 11.44 -19.81 -21.77
CA ASN A 506 11.90 -21.19 -21.89
C ASN A 506 12.93 -21.30 -23.04
N LYS A 507 14.21 -21.49 -22.72
CA LYS A 507 15.23 -21.94 -23.69
C LYS A 507 15.64 -23.40 -23.46
N LYS A 508 14.69 -24.33 -23.31
CA LYS A 508 15.01 -25.76 -23.48
C LYS A 508 15.13 -26.14 -24.96
N LYS A 509 16.36 -26.09 -25.46
CA LYS A 509 17.00 -27.25 -26.12
C LYS A 509 18.45 -27.39 -25.62
N ARG A 510 18.60 -27.81 -24.35
CA ARG A 510 19.80 -28.51 -23.89
C ARG A 510 19.72 -29.98 -24.33
N LYS A 511 20.30 -30.26 -25.51
CA LYS A 511 20.93 -31.53 -25.95
C LYS A 511 21.93 -31.09 -27.04
N LYS A 512 23.24 -31.23 -26.93
CA LYS A 512 24.10 -32.23 -26.28
C LYS A 512 25.31 -31.53 -25.69
#